data_AF-A0A534PL04-F1
#
_entry.id   AF-A0A534PL04-F1
#
_cell.length_a   1.000
_cell.length_b   1.000
_cell.length_c   1.000
_cell.angle_alpha   90.00
_cell.angle_beta   90.00
_cell.angle_gamma   90.00
#
_symmetry.space_group_name_H-M   'P 1'
#
loop_
_entity.id
_entity.type
_entity.pdbx_description
1 polymer ?
#
loop_
_entity_poly.entity_id
_entity_poly.type
_entity_poly.pdbx_seq_one_letter_code
_entity_poly.pdbx_strand_id
1 'polypeptide(L)'
;MSRRALAIALIALGGSACEGGGDAGDGLVVERKPIAPNCTPVAGAFPSGLALLSQASHRAALVQTSPPGVAAFDLEAERPVPLAFDNIGTDSDGDGGDDATAIAPYVGFPLSPVMGGITALRDDLALVATSNYEQLLFYDPGAAAPRSAWVETPASFAPGAYPLLPPPGQTQLRTGLSTLACVRPSVPFDSTGEPTAASAACDPASPSYLTTLTAGAAVAGGRLFVATSNLASGTRFHPGTVLVYEWLESGGALRVRPDPATPVLFTQPYFNPTGVARVVSPGGRELVLVTATGAIGSGTGAANVRTEGAIEVIDPSVPRIAAVIPLGLAGPSFEAPAVDPGGRIAFVGASSQRQVYAVDLRALDDANLYAGSGGPAILDGQSAGFPDARVFRAGAPLALPDRADGPPALLCEGFTEVALDAAGSELYATDFCDGTFTRVRLDLTGAPPVP
;
A
#
# COMPACT_ATOMS: atom_id res chain seq x y z
N MET A 1 28.96 23.28 18.88
CA MET A 1 28.30 21.97 19.09
C MET A 1 26.87 22.24 19.52
N SER A 2 25.91 22.10 18.61
CA SER A 2 24.52 22.58 18.79
C SER A 2 23.53 21.42 18.62
N ARG A 3 22.70 21.24 19.65
CA ARG A 3 21.56 20.33 19.71
C ARG A 3 20.46 20.84 18.77
N ARG A 4 20.19 20.13 17.67
CA ARG A 4 18.95 20.23 16.85
C ARG A 4 19.01 19.17 15.74
N ALA A 5 18.55 17.96 16.05
CA ALA A 5 18.18 16.91 15.06
C ALA A 5 17.44 15.73 15.73
N LEU A 6 16.66 15.98 16.78
CA LEU A 6 15.94 14.94 17.53
C LEU A 6 14.47 15.38 17.67
N ALA A 7 13.73 15.37 16.56
CA ALA A 7 12.31 15.76 16.57
C ALA A 7 11.43 15.10 15.49
N ILE A 8 11.96 14.24 14.62
CA ILE A 8 11.14 13.62 13.56
C ILE A 8 10.91 12.12 13.79
N ALA A 9 11.70 11.45 14.62
CA ALA A 9 11.48 10.06 15.03
C ALA A 9 10.59 9.89 16.29
N LEU A 10 10.03 10.99 16.83
CA LEU A 10 9.35 11.01 18.13
C LEU A 10 7.84 11.30 18.08
N ILE A 11 7.26 11.41 16.89
CA ILE A 11 5.79 11.56 16.75
C ILE A 11 5.07 10.18 16.81
N ALA A 12 5.82 9.07 16.81
CA ALA A 12 5.28 7.73 17.09
C ALA A 12 5.59 7.17 18.50
N LEU A 13 6.36 7.88 19.35
CA LEU A 13 6.85 7.32 20.63
C LEU A 13 6.85 8.30 21.82
N GLY A 14 5.95 9.28 21.87
CA GLY A 14 5.91 10.21 23.02
C GLY A 14 4.62 11.01 23.25
N GLY A 15 3.54 10.73 22.52
CA GLY A 15 2.22 11.29 22.81
C GLY A 15 1.44 10.33 23.70
N SER A 16 0.81 10.85 24.75
CA SER A 16 -0.23 10.18 25.53
C SER A 16 -1.12 9.30 24.65
N ALA A 17 -1.24 8.04 25.04
CA ALA A 17 -1.94 6.96 24.36
C ALA A 17 -3.23 7.41 23.67
N CYS A 18 -3.34 7.11 22.36
CA CYS A 18 -4.65 6.77 21.81
C CYS A 18 -5.07 5.42 22.43
N GLU A 19 -6.35 5.30 22.76
CA GLU A 19 -6.95 4.08 23.33
C GLU A 19 -6.63 2.88 22.42
N GLY A 20 -5.75 2.00 22.91
CA GLY A 20 -5.16 0.89 22.17
C GLY A 20 -3.80 0.47 22.75
N GLY A 21 -3.06 1.41 23.33
CA GLY A 21 -1.88 1.14 24.16
C GLY A 21 -2.31 0.76 25.57
N GLY A 22 -2.65 -0.51 25.80
CA GLY A 22 -3.34 -0.99 26.99
C GLY A 22 -2.63 -0.89 28.34
N ASP A 23 -1.78 0.09 28.63
CA ASP A 23 -1.06 0.18 29.92
C ASP A 23 -0.77 1.60 30.49
N ALA A 24 -1.33 2.71 29.99
CA ALA A 24 -1.07 4.01 30.65
C ALA A 24 -2.15 5.09 30.47
N GLY A 25 -3.08 5.18 31.43
CA GLY A 25 -3.88 6.39 31.68
C GLY A 25 -5.15 6.10 32.47
N ASP A 26 -5.48 6.93 33.46
CA ASP A 26 -6.76 6.91 34.20
C ASP A 26 -7.95 7.44 33.37
N GLY A 27 -7.81 7.51 32.03
CA GLY A 27 -8.84 7.94 31.10
C GLY A 27 -9.48 6.71 30.46
N LEU A 28 -10.81 6.61 30.58
CA LEU A 28 -11.66 5.49 30.17
C LEU A 28 -11.09 4.12 30.59
N VAL A 29 -11.71 3.49 31.58
CA VAL A 29 -11.54 2.05 31.76
C VAL A 29 -12.01 1.43 30.44
N VAL A 30 -11.06 1.10 29.55
CA VAL A 30 -11.26 0.08 28.54
C VAL A 30 -11.62 -1.13 29.38
N GLU A 31 -12.93 -1.37 29.49
CA GLU A 31 -13.40 -2.66 29.94
C GLU A 31 -12.78 -3.61 28.92
N ARG A 32 -11.66 -4.23 29.30
CA ARG A 32 -11.15 -5.42 28.61
C ARG A 32 -12.25 -6.43 28.84
N LYS A 33 -13.31 -6.36 28.02
CA LYS A 33 -14.27 -7.43 27.88
C LYS A 33 -13.39 -8.66 27.72
N PRO A 34 -13.59 -9.70 28.54
CA PRO A 34 -12.81 -10.92 28.39
C PRO A 34 -12.77 -11.24 26.91
N ILE A 35 -11.55 -11.38 26.36
CA ILE A 35 -11.31 -11.71 24.95
C ILE A 35 -12.42 -12.69 24.59
N ALA A 36 -13.28 -12.30 23.64
CA ALA A 36 -14.40 -13.15 23.28
C ALA A 36 -13.83 -14.56 23.05
N PRO A 37 -14.44 -15.62 23.56
CA PRO A 37 -13.79 -16.94 23.63
C PRO A 37 -13.28 -17.43 22.25
N ASN A 38 -13.84 -16.89 21.17
CA ASN A 38 -13.51 -17.11 19.77
C ASN A 38 -12.47 -16.14 19.15
N CYS A 39 -11.86 -15.25 19.94
CA CYS A 39 -10.79 -14.36 19.48
C CYS A 39 -9.40 -14.96 19.81
N THR A 40 -8.43 -14.68 18.94
CA THR A 40 -7.05 -15.13 19.10
C THR A 40 -6.15 -13.92 19.38
N PRO A 41 -5.48 -13.87 20.53
CA PRO A 41 -4.57 -12.77 20.84
C PRO A 41 -3.36 -12.85 19.90
N VAL A 42 -2.97 -11.68 19.40
CA VAL A 42 -1.75 -11.48 18.63
C VAL A 42 -0.79 -10.71 19.53
N ALA A 43 0.48 -11.12 19.58
CA ALA A 43 1.50 -10.46 20.39
C ALA A 43 1.85 -9.08 19.80
N GLY A 44 2.26 -8.12 20.63
CA GLY A 44 2.75 -6.83 20.14
C GLY A 44 1.68 -5.75 19.96
N ALA A 45 2.15 -4.55 19.62
CA ALA A 45 1.30 -3.36 19.70
C ALA A 45 0.30 -3.26 18.54
N PHE A 46 0.70 -3.58 17.29
CA PHE A 46 -0.16 -3.42 16.12
C PHE A 46 0.30 -4.31 14.96
N PRO A 47 -0.60 -5.10 14.33
CA PRO A 47 -0.34 -5.65 13.01
C PRO A 47 -0.37 -4.54 11.94
N SER A 48 0.44 -4.67 10.90
CA SER A 48 0.52 -3.70 9.80
C SER A 48 -0.12 -4.20 8.50
N GLY A 49 -0.57 -5.45 8.46
CA GLY A 49 -1.24 -6.02 7.30
C GLY A 49 -1.66 -7.47 7.53
N LEU A 50 -2.72 -7.89 6.86
CA LEU A 50 -3.27 -9.25 6.91
C LEU A 50 -3.52 -9.73 5.48
N ALA A 51 -3.06 -10.93 5.15
CA ALA A 51 -3.40 -11.62 3.93
C ALA A 51 -4.07 -12.96 4.25
N LEU A 52 -5.25 -13.18 3.68
CA LEU A 52 -5.84 -14.52 3.60
C LEU A 52 -5.11 -15.29 2.49
N LEU A 53 -4.71 -16.52 2.80
CA LEU A 53 -4.22 -17.45 1.78
C LEU A 53 -5.42 -18.05 1.03
N SER A 54 -5.19 -18.96 0.09
CA SER A 54 -6.28 -19.58 -0.66
C SER A 54 -7.29 -20.25 0.27
N GLN A 55 -8.56 -20.30 -0.16
CA GLN A 55 -9.60 -20.99 0.62
C GLN A 55 -9.24 -22.44 0.92
N ALA A 56 -8.49 -23.10 0.03
CA ALA A 56 -8.08 -24.49 0.21
C ALA A 56 -7.07 -24.67 1.35
N SER A 57 -6.30 -23.63 1.67
CA SER A 57 -5.30 -23.69 2.74
C SER A 57 -5.88 -23.41 4.12
N HIS A 58 -7.05 -22.76 4.20
CA HIS A 58 -7.65 -22.26 5.44
C HIS A 58 -6.65 -21.51 6.32
N ARG A 59 -5.78 -20.69 5.72
CA ARG A 59 -4.69 -20.00 6.44
C ARG A 59 -4.72 -18.50 6.22
N ALA A 60 -4.08 -17.79 7.14
CA ALA A 60 -3.77 -16.37 7.01
C ALA A 60 -2.34 -16.09 7.42
N ALA A 61 -1.80 -14.98 6.92
CA ALA A 61 -0.54 -14.40 7.34
C ALA A 61 -0.76 -12.97 7.79
N LEU A 62 -0.20 -12.62 8.95
CA LEU A 62 -0.33 -11.32 9.59
C LEU A 62 1.07 -10.74 9.77
N VAL A 63 1.29 -9.54 9.28
CA VAL A 63 2.55 -8.83 9.49
C VAL A 63 2.46 -8.01 10.76
N GLN A 64 3.55 -7.98 11.51
CA GLN A 64 3.67 -7.31 12.79
C GLN A 64 4.81 -6.31 12.76
N THR A 65 4.63 -5.14 13.37
CA THR A 65 5.70 -4.13 13.46
C THR A 65 6.60 -4.33 14.69
N SER A 66 6.08 -4.91 15.78
CA SER A 66 6.83 -5.06 17.03
C SER A 66 6.45 -6.35 17.78
N PRO A 67 7.31 -7.39 17.78
CA PRO A 67 8.53 -7.49 16.97
C PRO A 67 8.22 -7.52 15.46
N PRO A 68 9.14 -7.03 14.60
CA PRO A 68 8.97 -7.10 13.16
C PRO A 68 8.92 -8.57 12.71
N GLY A 69 7.91 -8.95 11.93
CA GLY A 69 7.79 -10.33 11.49
C GLY A 69 6.45 -10.69 10.89
N VAL A 70 6.29 -11.97 10.54
CA VAL A 70 5.04 -12.53 10.02
C VAL A 70 4.59 -13.68 10.91
N ALA A 71 3.36 -13.58 11.41
CA ALA A 71 2.64 -14.65 12.06
C ALA A 71 1.74 -15.38 11.06
N ALA A 72 1.85 -16.70 10.98
CA ALA A 72 0.94 -17.55 10.21
C ALA A 72 -0.15 -18.12 11.12
N PHE A 73 -1.38 -18.21 10.61
CA PHE A 73 -2.55 -18.73 11.33
C PHE A 73 -3.27 -19.79 10.53
N ASP A 74 -3.80 -20.78 11.24
CA ASP A 74 -4.81 -21.73 10.77
C ASP A 74 -6.20 -21.20 11.12
N LEU A 75 -7.12 -21.23 10.17
CA LEU A 75 -8.49 -20.72 10.26
C LEU A 75 -9.54 -21.85 10.30
N GLU A 76 -9.15 -23.13 10.27
CA GLU A 76 -10.09 -24.25 10.34
C GLU A 76 -10.75 -24.42 11.72
N ALA A 77 -10.03 -24.02 12.78
CA ALA A 77 -10.53 -24.08 14.13
C ALA A 77 -11.62 -23.03 14.39
N GLU A 78 -12.38 -23.20 15.48
CA GLU A 78 -13.42 -22.25 15.92
C GLU A 78 -12.90 -20.82 16.12
N ARG A 79 -11.58 -20.67 16.30
CA ARG A 79 -10.84 -19.41 16.26
C ARG A 79 -9.50 -19.60 15.56
N PRO A 80 -8.90 -18.53 14.99
CA PRO A 80 -7.58 -18.63 14.37
C PRO A 80 -6.52 -19.24 15.31
N VAL A 81 -5.70 -20.18 14.86
CA VAL A 81 -4.65 -20.79 15.68
C VAL A 81 -3.29 -20.35 15.15
N PRO A 82 -2.42 -19.72 15.97
CA PRO A 82 -1.07 -19.38 15.54
C PRO A 82 -0.30 -20.66 15.19
N LEU A 83 0.26 -20.71 13.98
CA LEU A 83 1.08 -21.82 13.49
C LEU A 83 2.55 -21.56 13.72
N ALA A 84 3.02 -20.38 13.34
CA ALA A 84 4.41 -19.99 13.39
C ALA A 84 4.53 -18.46 13.41
N PHE A 85 5.67 -17.98 13.91
CA PHE A 85 6.10 -16.60 13.80
C PHE A 85 7.53 -16.59 13.30
N ASP A 86 7.77 -15.86 12.23
CA ASP A 86 9.11 -15.62 11.70
C ASP A 86 9.49 -14.15 11.90
N ASN A 87 10.69 -13.92 12.42
CA ASN A 87 11.25 -12.58 12.49
C ASN A 87 11.84 -12.30 11.12
N ILE A 88 11.24 -11.34 10.43
CA ILE A 88 11.73 -10.94 9.13
C ILE A 88 13.09 -10.27 9.32
N GLY A 89 14.12 -11.00 8.90
CA GLY A 89 15.51 -10.61 9.04
C GLY A 89 15.84 -9.35 8.24
N THR A 90 16.93 -8.72 8.65
CA THR A 90 17.39 -7.46 8.08
C THR A 90 18.43 -7.64 6.98
N ASP A 91 18.74 -8.87 6.55
CA ASP A 91 19.73 -9.18 5.50
C ASP A 91 19.03 -9.85 4.30
N SER A 92 18.37 -9.04 3.48
CA SER A 92 17.57 -9.56 2.37
C SER A 92 18.39 -9.89 1.11
N ASP A 93 19.63 -9.41 1.02
CA ASP A 93 20.55 -9.71 -0.09
C ASP A 93 21.57 -10.82 0.22
N GLY A 94 21.65 -11.26 1.49
CA GLY A 94 22.41 -12.42 1.93
C GLY A 94 23.91 -12.15 2.06
N ASP A 95 24.32 -10.89 2.17
CA ASP A 95 25.72 -10.50 2.30
C ASP A 95 26.27 -10.60 3.75
N GLY A 96 25.40 -10.95 4.69
CA GLY A 96 25.70 -11.06 6.13
C GLY A 96 25.61 -9.74 6.88
N GLY A 97 25.28 -8.64 6.20
CA GLY A 97 25.07 -7.30 6.73
C GLY A 97 23.60 -6.97 6.92
N ASP A 98 23.33 -5.96 7.74
CA ASP A 98 21.97 -5.42 7.91
C ASP A 98 21.68 -4.39 6.81
N ASP A 99 20.61 -4.60 6.05
CA ASP A 99 20.06 -3.73 5.01
C ASP A 99 19.84 -2.30 5.51
N ALA A 100 19.48 -2.09 6.78
CA ALA A 100 19.42 -0.74 7.37
C ALA A 100 20.77 -0.03 7.30
N THR A 101 21.88 -0.75 7.42
CA THR A 101 23.23 -0.20 7.27
C THR A 101 23.52 0.17 5.82
N ALA A 102 23.07 -0.66 4.87
CA ALA A 102 23.23 -0.38 3.43
C ALA A 102 22.37 0.81 2.97
N ILE A 103 21.18 0.99 3.55
CA ILE A 103 20.22 2.04 3.18
C ILE A 103 20.53 3.37 3.88
N ALA A 104 21.04 3.34 5.12
CA ALA A 104 21.30 4.54 5.92
C ALA A 104 22.00 5.70 5.18
N PRO A 105 23.02 5.48 4.33
CA PRO A 105 23.65 6.54 3.54
C PRO A 105 22.71 7.28 2.58
N TYR A 106 21.62 6.65 2.13
CA TYR A 106 20.67 7.19 1.16
C TYR A 106 19.52 7.95 1.82
N VAL A 107 19.02 7.45 2.96
CA VAL A 107 17.84 8.01 3.65
C VAL A 107 18.21 8.99 4.78
N GLY A 108 19.41 8.87 5.35
CA GLY A 108 19.96 9.85 6.29
C GLY A 108 19.45 9.77 7.73
N PHE A 109 18.80 8.68 8.15
CA PHE A 109 18.36 8.44 9.54
C PHE A 109 18.45 6.95 9.92
N PRO A 110 18.56 6.60 11.22
CA PRO A 110 18.54 5.20 11.67
C PRO A 110 17.23 4.52 11.29
N LEU A 111 17.33 3.33 10.69
CA LEU A 111 16.18 2.57 10.23
C LEU A 111 15.87 1.42 11.19
N SER A 112 14.58 1.28 11.50
CA SER A 112 13.97 0.06 12.03
C SER A 112 12.98 -0.42 10.98
N PRO A 113 12.84 -1.73 10.73
CA PRO A 113 11.86 -2.21 9.78
C PRO A 113 10.49 -1.79 10.29
N VAL A 114 9.85 -0.90 9.53
CA VAL A 114 8.45 -0.57 9.69
C VAL A 114 7.76 -1.36 8.61
N MET A 115 7.04 -2.38 9.06
CA MET A 115 6.33 -3.26 8.19
C MET A 115 5.12 -2.53 7.59
N GLY A 116 4.93 -2.70 6.29
CA GLY A 116 3.71 -2.29 5.59
C GLY A 116 2.75 -3.46 5.47
N GLY A 117 2.08 -3.54 4.33
CA GLY A 117 1.14 -4.61 4.01
C GLY A 117 1.78 -5.95 3.64
N ILE A 118 0.94 -6.98 3.60
CA ILE A 118 1.24 -8.28 2.99
C ILE A 118 0.23 -8.61 1.91
N THR A 119 0.72 -9.15 0.81
CA THR A 119 -0.12 -9.60 -0.31
C THR A 119 0.20 -11.05 -0.62
N ALA A 120 -0.76 -11.94 -0.36
CA ALA A 120 -0.63 -13.34 -0.77
C ALA A 120 -0.85 -13.45 -2.29
N LEU A 121 0.12 -14.02 -2.99
CA LEU A 121 -0.02 -14.37 -4.42
C LEU A 121 -0.52 -15.81 -4.58
N ARG A 122 -0.10 -16.68 -3.66
CA ARG A 122 -0.36 -18.12 -3.58
C ARG A 122 0.00 -18.60 -2.17
N ASP A 123 -0.38 -19.82 -1.81
CA ASP A 123 -0.24 -20.31 -0.42
C ASP A 123 1.21 -20.40 0.08
N ASP A 124 2.17 -20.53 -0.85
CA ASP A 124 3.60 -20.63 -0.60
C ASP A 124 4.39 -19.38 -1.06
N LEU A 125 3.70 -18.30 -1.46
CA LEU A 125 4.36 -17.03 -1.80
C LEU A 125 3.47 -15.83 -1.50
N ALA A 126 3.97 -15.00 -0.59
CA ALA A 126 3.47 -13.67 -0.30
C ALA A 126 4.56 -12.62 -0.50
N LEU A 127 4.13 -11.39 -0.73
CA LEU A 127 4.97 -10.20 -0.79
C LEU A 127 4.75 -9.40 0.48
N VAL A 128 5.82 -9.07 1.20
CA VAL A 128 5.76 -8.25 2.41
C VAL A 128 6.46 -6.93 2.15
N ALA A 129 5.71 -5.83 2.20
CA ALA A 129 6.26 -4.49 2.03
C ALA A 129 6.93 -4.02 3.32
N THR A 130 8.09 -3.38 3.21
CA THR A 130 8.81 -2.80 4.35
C THR A 130 9.18 -1.35 4.03
N SER A 131 8.43 -0.39 4.57
CA SER A 131 8.55 1.01 4.16
C SER A 131 9.88 1.64 4.55
N ASN A 132 10.43 1.34 5.72
CA ASN A 132 11.72 1.89 6.16
C ASN A 132 12.93 1.17 5.55
N TYR A 133 12.75 -0.07 5.08
CA TYR A 133 13.82 -0.85 4.45
C TYR A 133 13.78 -0.74 2.94
N GLU A 134 12.78 -0.05 2.39
CA GLU A 134 12.64 0.20 0.95
C GLU A 134 12.79 -1.09 0.15
N GLN A 135 12.00 -2.07 0.57
CA GLN A 135 12.08 -3.44 0.12
C GLN A 135 10.70 -4.09 0.04
N LEU A 136 10.64 -5.07 -0.85
CA LEU A 136 9.59 -6.06 -0.94
C LEU A 136 10.21 -7.43 -0.68
N LEU A 137 9.78 -8.09 0.38
CA LEU A 137 10.32 -9.38 0.78
C LEU A 137 9.47 -10.50 0.20
N PHE A 138 10.12 -11.55 -0.27
CA PHE A 138 9.47 -12.77 -0.71
C PHE A 138 9.36 -13.71 0.49
N TYR A 139 8.13 -14.11 0.82
CA TYR A 139 7.86 -14.91 2.01
C TYR A 139 7.04 -16.13 1.63
N ASP A 140 7.30 -17.27 2.27
CA ASP A 140 6.46 -18.47 2.20
C ASP A 140 5.61 -18.54 3.48
N PRO A 141 4.32 -18.18 3.42
CA PRO A 141 3.42 -18.26 4.57
C PRO A 141 3.22 -19.69 5.09
N GLY A 142 3.28 -20.68 4.21
CA GLY A 142 3.06 -22.08 4.54
C GLY A 142 4.21 -22.70 5.32
N ALA A 143 5.44 -22.32 4.97
CA ALA A 143 6.67 -22.70 5.68
C ALA A 143 7.04 -21.74 6.81
N ALA A 144 6.40 -20.56 6.87
CA ALA A 144 6.74 -19.45 7.74
C ALA A 144 8.24 -19.09 7.67
N ALA A 145 8.72 -18.83 6.46
CA ALA A 145 10.13 -18.52 6.21
C ALA A 145 10.31 -17.60 5.00
N PRO A 146 11.44 -16.85 4.91
CA PRO A 146 11.78 -16.10 3.72
C PRO A 146 11.97 -17.04 2.53
N ARG A 147 11.52 -16.60 1.36
CA ARG A 147 11.64 -17.33 0.10
C ARG A 147 12.69 -16.65 -0.77
N SER A 148 13.53 -17.44 -1.43
CA SER A 148 14.54 -16.87 -2.33
C SER A 148 13.98 -16.63 -3.74
N ALA A 149 14.44 -15.56 -4.38
CA ALA A 149 14.22 -15.22 -5.77
C ALA A 149 15.52 -14.77 -6.44
N TRP A 150 15.65 -14.99 -7.74
CA TRP A 150 16.72 -14.42 -8.54
C TRP A 150 16.41 -12.96 -8.85
N VAL A 151 17.14 -12.04 -8.25
CA VAL A 151 17.04 -10.61 -8.52
C VAL A 151 18.10 -10.24 -9.54
N GLU A 152 17.70 -9.53 -10.60
CA GLU A 152 18.59 -9.13 -11.70
C GLU A 152 18.43 -7.64 -11.99
N THR A 153 19.52 -6.98 -12.38
CA THR A 153 19.49 -5.63 -12.94
C THR A 153 19.90 -5.70 -14.41
N PRO A 154 19.03 -5.37 -15.37
CA PRO A 154 19.40 -5.41 -16.78
C PRO A 154 20.59 -4.51 -17.10
N ALA A 155 21.46 -4.95 -18.01
CA ALA A 155 22.67 -4.21 -18.41
C ALA A 155 22.38 -2.85 -19.09
N SER A 156 21.13 -2.61 -19.51
CA SER A 156 20.68 -1.34 -20.08
C SER A 156 20.55 -0.21 -19.05
N PHE A 157 20.51 -0.53 -17.76
CA PHE A 157 20.43 0.47 -16.71
C PHE A 157 21.80 1.05 -16.37
N ALA A 158 21.84 2.35 -16.09
CA ALA A 158 23.05 3.01 -15.62
C ALA A 158 23.45 2.50 -14.21
N PRO A 159 24.75 2.41 -13.90
CA PRO A 159 25.19 2.18 -12.52
C PRO A 159 24.57 3.20 -11.55
N GLY A 160 24.07 2.72 -10.40
CA GLY A 160 23.42 3.56 -9.40
C GLY A 160 21.95 3.89 -9.69
N ALA A 161 21.38 3.50 -10.85
CA ALA A 161 19.94 3.66 -11.09
C ALA A 161 19.09 2.91 -10.05
N TYR A 162 19.60 1.77 -9.58
CA TYR A 162 19.04 0.95 -8.50
C TYR A 162 20.17 0.61 -7.53
N PRO A 163 20.47 1.49 -6.55
CA PRO A 163 21.71 1.42 -5.78
C PRO A 163 21.86 0.14 -4.95
N LEU A 164 20.76 -0.52 -4.60
CA LEU A 164 20.75 -1.73 -3.77
C LEU A 164 20.34 -2.99 -4.54
N LEU A 165 20.10 -2.91 -5.85
CA LEU A 165 19.99 -4.11 -6.68
C LEU A 165 21.38 -4.60 -7.11
N PRO A 166 21.53 -5.83 -7.63
CA PRO A 166 22.79 -6.27 -8.19
C PRO A 166 23.32 -5.28 -9.25
N PRO A 167 24.64 -5.18 -9.47
CA PRO A 167 25.17 -4.31 -10.51
C PRO A 167 24.54 -4.61 -11.89
N PRO A 168 24.42 -3.61 -12.79
CA PRO A 168 23.86 -3.84 -14.13
C PRO A 168 24.53 -5.01 -14.86
N GLY A 169 23.71 -5.91 -15.41
CA GLY A 169 24.13 -7.16 -16.05
C GLY A 169 24.37 -8.34 -15.11
N GLN A 170 24.14 -8.17 -13.80
CA GLN A 170 24.30 -9.23 -12.81
C GLN A 170 22.97 -9.75 -12.27
N THR A 171 23.02 -10.97 -11.76
CA THR A 171 21.91 -11.67 -11.11
C THR A 171 22.40 -12.24 -9.78
N GLN A 172 21.60 -12.12 -8.73
CA GLN A 172 21.91 -12.67 -7.40
C GLN A 172 20.67 -13.33 -6.81
N LEU A 173 20.87 -14.34 -5.97
CA LEU A 173 19.79 -14.97 -5.21
C LEU A 173 19.57 -14.16 -3.93
N ARG A 174 18.33 -13.73 -3.68
CA ARG A 174 17.97 -12.84 -2.57
C ARG A 174 16.64 -13.25 -1.96
N THR A 175 16.33 -12.79 -0.74
CA THR A 175 15.01 -12.95 -0.11
C THR A 175 14.17 -11.67 -0.19
N GLY A 176 14.77 -10.57 -0.65
CA GLY A 176 14.07 -9.31 -0.91
C GLY A 176 14.49 -8.63 -2.21
N LEU A 177 13.65 -7.69 -2.62
CA LEU A 177 13.84 -6.79 -3.74
C LEU A 177 13.85 -5.36 -3.23
N SER A 178 14.97 -4.65 -3.37
CA SER A 178 14.98 -3.22 -3.05
C SER A 178 14.16 -2.42 -4.06
N THR A 179 13.42 -1.46 -3.54
CA THR A 179 12.59 -0.51 -4.27
C THR A 179 13.23 0.87 -4.30
N LEU A 180 14.47 1.03 -3.82
CA LEU A 180 15.24 2.25 -4.05
C LEU A 180 15.60 2.34 -5.53
N ALA A 181 15.07 3.37 -6.18
CA ALA A 181 15.29 3.64 -7.59
C ALA A 181 15.47 5.14 -7.80
N CYS A 182 16.43 5.50 -8.64
CA CYS A 182 16.63 6.86 -9.09
C CYS A 182 15.66 7.19 -10.21
N VAL A 183 14.70 8.06 -9.90
CA VAL A 183 13.61 8.41 -10.83
C VAL A 183 13.67 9.88 -11.23
N ARG A 184 13.22 10.15 -12.46
CA ARG A 184 13.20 11.49 -13.07
C ARG A 184 11.78 11.81 -13.51
N PRO A 185 10.99 12.53 -12.70
CA PRO A 185 9.61 12.84 -13.05
C PRO A 185 9.57 13.77 -14.27
N SER A 186 8.60 13.53 -15.16
CA SER A 186 8.35 14.41 -16.31
C SER A 186 7.82 15.79 -15.87
N VAL A 187 7.13 15.83 -14.71
CA VAL A 187 6.63 17.04 -14.07
C VAL A 187 7.29 17.17 -12.69
N PRO A 188 8.43 17.87 -12.57
CA PRO A 188 9.26 17.84 -11.37
C PRO A 188 8.75 18.81 -10.29
N PHE A 189 7.51 18.66 -9.83
CA PHE A 189 6.95 19.44 -8.73
C PHE A 189 6.48 18.50 -7.62
N ASP A 190 6.74 18.89 -6.37
CA ASP A 190 6.25 18.19 -5.20
C ASP A 190 4.79 18.58 -4.87
N SER A 191 4.25 17.95 -3.83
CA SER A 191 2.86 18.17 -3.40
C SER A 191 2.54 19.57 -2.90
N THR A 192 3.54 20.44 -2.73
CA THR A 192 3.37 21.85 -2.39
C THR A 192 3.50 22.78 -3.60
N GLY A 193 3.74 22.21 -4.79
CA GLY A 193 3.99 22.96 -6.02
C GLY A 193 5.43 23.48 -6.13
N GLU A 194 6.32 23.08 -5.23
CA GLU A 194 7.73 23.47 -5.28
C GLU A 194 8.51 22.55 -6.23
N PRO A 195 9.50 23.08 -6.98
CA PRO A 195 10.33 22.26 -7.84
C PRO A 195 11.07 21.16 -7.07
N THR A 196 11.06 19.95 -7.62
CA THR A 196 11.88 18.84 -7.14
C THR A 196 13.35 19.13 -7.46
N ALA A 197 14.18 19.19 -6.43
CA ALA A 197 15.61 19.39 -6.58
C ALA A 197 16.28 18.18 -7.26
N ALA A 198 17.47 18.40 -7.82
CA ALA A 198 18.33 17.31 -8.25
C ALA A 198 18.87 16.55 -7.03
N SER A 199 18.89 15.22 -7.11
CA SER A 199 19.41 14.37 -6.04
C SER A 199 20.84 13.99 -6.35
N ALA A 200 21.76 14.27 -5.42
CA ALA A 200 23.15 13.89 -5.57
C ALA A 200 23.36 12.37 -5.65
N ALA A 201 22.43 11.57 -5.10
CA ALA A 201 22.47 10.11 -5.19
C ALA A 201 22.05 9.58 -6.56
N CYS A 202 21.40 10.41 -7.39
CA CYS A 202 20.90 10.03 -8.69
C CYS A 202 21.65 10.74 -9.82
N ASP A 203 21.29 12.00 -10.06
CA ASP A 203 21.90 12.82 -11.07
C ASP A 203 21.85 14.28 -10.59
N PRO A 204 23.00 14.90 -10.25
CA PRO A 204 23.03 16.27 -9.76
C PRO A 204 22.67 17.30 -10.84
N ALA A 205 22.57 16.92 -12.11
CA ALA A 205 22.26 17.83 -13.22
C ALA A 205 20.76 17.94 -13.54
N SER A 206 19.94 17.01 -13.05
CA SER A 206 18.53 16.88 -13.45
C SER A 206 17.62 16.74 -12.23
N PRO A 207 16.40 17.32 -12.21
CA PRO A 207 15.41 17.03 -11.19
C PRO A 207 15.18 15.52 -11.04
N SER A 208 15.43 15.00 -9.84
CA SER A 208 15.40 13.56 -9.57
C SER A 208 15.33 13.30 -8.08
N TYR A 209 14.82 12.15 -7.68
CA TYR A 209 14.86 11.68 -6.30
C TYR A 209 15.04 10.17 -6.27
N LEU A 210 15.44 9.66 -5.11
CA LEU A 210 15.34 8.23 -4.79
C LEU A 210 13.92 7.97 -4.30
N THR A 211 13.26 6.96 -4.85
CA THR A 211 11.99 6.46 -4.32
C THR A 211 12.12 6.08 -2.86
N THR A 212 11.07 6.32 -2.08
CA THR A 212 11.02 5.99 -0.64
C THR A 212 9.61 5.57 -0.23
N LEU A 213 9.52 4.97 0.95
CA LEU A 213 8.35 4.39 1.57
C LEU A 213 7.63 3.41 0.66
N THR A 214 8.22 2.22 0.50
CA THR A 214 7.54 1.06 -0.10
C THR A 214 6.23 0.79 0.60
N ALA A 215 5.12 0.84 -0.13
CA ALA A 215 3.79 0.85 0.47
C ALA A 215 2.97 -0.39 0.08
N GLY A 216 2.79 -0.64 -1.22
CA GLY A 216 1.94 -1.72 -1.71
C GLY A 216 2.49 -2.38 -2.97
N ALA A 217 2.10 -3.62 -3.22
CA ALA A 217 2.54 -4.36 -4.40
C ALA A 217 1.47 -5.32 -4.95
N ALA A 218 1.48 -5.52 -6.25
CA ALA A 218 0.67 -6.55 -6.90
C ALA A 218 1.40 -7.15 -8.12
N VAL A 219 1.11 -8.42 -8.41
CA VAL A 219 1.59 -9.09 -9.62
C VAL A 219 0.43 -9.23 -10.61
N ALA A 220 0.61 -8.79 -11.85
CA ALA A 220 -0.37 -8.89 -12.93
C ALA A 220 0.33 -8.92 -14.30
N GLY A 221 -0.19 -9.70 -15.26
CA GLY A 221 0.33 -9.73 -16.62
C GLY A 221 1.82 -10.09 -16.75
N GLY A 222 2.35 -10.91 -15.84
CA GLY A 222 3.79 -11.25 -15.80
C GLY A 222 4.68 -10.10 -15.33
N ARG A 223 4.11 -9.13 -14.59
CA ARG A 223 4.83 -7.99 -14.01
C ARG A 223 4.48 -7.82 -12.54
N LEU A 224 5.44 -7.30 -11.78
CA LEU A 224 5.27 -6.83 -10.42
C LEU A 224 5.22 -5.30 -10.43
N PHE A 225 4.19 -4.75 -9.80
CA PHE A 225 3.97 -3.32 -9.63
C PHE A 225 4.15 -2.99 -8.15
N VAL A 226 4.99 -2.01 -7.82
CA VAL A 226 5.28 -1.61 -6.43
C VAL A 226 5.09 -0.11 -6.28
N ALA A 227 4.12 0.30 -5.46
CA ALA A 227 3.91 1.70 -5.13
C ALA A 227 4.93 2.19 -4.10
N THR A 228 5.46 3.38 -4.32
CA THR A 228 6.32 4.08 -3.36
C THR A 228 5.77 5.48 -3.09
N SER A 229 5.51 5.76 -1.82
CA SER A 229 4.86 6.98 -1.35
C SER A 229 5.69 8.24 -1.56
N ASN A 230 7.03 8.10 -1.56
CA ASN A 230 8.00 9.15 -1.82
C ASN A 230 7.88 10.37 -0.88
N LEU A 231 7.71 10.10 0.41
CA LEU A 231 7.72 11.15 1.44
C LEU A 231 9.09 11.84 1.44
N ALA A 232 9.07 13.14 1.25
CA ALA A 232 10.21 14.02 1.38
C ALA A 232 10.24 14.64 2.79
N SER A 233 11.07 15.68 2.99
CA SER A 233 11.15 16.40 4.26
C SER A 233 9.77 16.89 4.77
N GLY A 234 9.39 16.49 5.98
CA GLY A 234 8.16 16.96 6.64
C GLY A 234 6.92 16.19 6.17
N THR A 235 5.98 16.89 5.55
CA THR A 235 4.68 16.35 5.06
C THR A 235 4.49 16.64 3.57
N ARG A 236 5.63 16.61 2.86
CA ARG A 236 5.76 16.95 1.46
C ARG A 236 6.11 15.69 0.72
N PHE A 237 5.49 15.48 -0.44
CA PHE A 237 5.69 14.27 -1.21
C PHE A 237 6.30 14.64 -2.55
N HIS A 238 7.35 13.93 -2.94
CA HIS A 238 7.77 13.92 -4.33
C HIS A 238 6.65 13.29 -5.19
N PRO A 239 6.66 13.49 -6.52
CA PRO A 239 5.75 12.79 -7.43
C PRO A 239 5.60 11.31 -7.05
N GLY A 240 4.37 10.80 -6.99
CA GLY A 240 4.20 9.39 -6.66
C GLY A 240 4.70 8.48 -7.77
N THR A 241 5.18 7.28 -7.41
CA THR A 241 5.69 6.30 -8.37
C THR A 241 5.16 4.91 -8.14
N VAL A 242 5.01 4.19 -9.24
CA VAL A 242 4.85 2.75 -9.29
C VAL A 242 6.04 2.18 -10.06
N LEU A 243 6.90 1.45 -9.35
CA LEU A 243 8.01 0.73 -9.96
C LEU A 243 7.47 -0.53 -10.62
N VAL A 244 7.98 -0.84 -11.81
CA VAL A 244 7.54 -1.98 -12.61
C VAL A 244 8.73 -2.92 -12.81
N TYR A 245 8.50 -4.18 -12.48
CA TYR A 245 9.47 -5.26 -12.64
C TYR A 245 8.85 -6.35 -13.51
N GLU A 246 9.66 -6.97 -14.36
CA GLU A 246 9.29 -8.24 -14.97
C GLU A 246 9.24 -9.32 -13.89
N TRP A 247 8.15 -10.09 -13.88
CA TRP A 247 7.91 -11.20 -12.96
C TRP A 247 7.93 -12.51 -13.72
N LEU A 248 9.02 -13.26 -13.57
CA LEU A 248 9.31 -14.44 -14.37
C LEU A 248 9.33 -15.69 -13.49
N GLU A 249 8.26 -16.49 -13.56
CA GLU A 249 8.19 -17.79 -12.89
C GLU A 249 8.42 -18.92 -13.90
N SER A 250 9.38 -19.80 -13.60
CA SER A 250 9.62 -21.00 -14.40
C SER A 250 10.19 -22.13 -13.54
N GLY A 251 9.59 -23.32 -13.61
CA GLY A 251 10.06 -24.49 -12.89
C GLY A 251 10.13 -24.33 -11.37
N GLY A 252 9.27 -23.50 -10.79
CA GLY A 252 9.28 -23.18 -9.35
C GLY A 252 10.29 -22.13 -8.92
N ALA A 253 11.19 -21.71 -9.82
CA ALA A 253 12.09 -20.59 -9.59
C ALA A 253 11.41 -19.26 -9.95
N LEU A 254 11.57 -18.28 -9.08
CA LEU A 254 11.15 -16.90 -9.30
C LEU A 254 12.36 -16.06 -9.72
N ARG A 255 12.19 -15.25 -10.76
CA ARG A 255 13.12 -14.19 -11.15
C ARG A 255 12.38 -12.86 -11.28
N VAL A 256 12.99 -11.81 -10.73
CA VAL A 256 12.44 -10.45 -10.74
C VAL A 256 13.51 -9.46 -11.18
N ARG A 257 13.17 -8.52 -12.06
CA ARG A 257 14.09 -7.48 -12.53
C ARG A 257 13.34 -6.24 -13.03
N PRO A 258 13.90 -5.03 -12.91
CA PRO A 258 13.24 -3.83 -13.41
C PRO A 258 12.85 -3.98 -14.89
N ASP A 259 11.63 -3.57 -15.27
CA ASP A 259 11.17 -3.63 -16.65
C ASP A 259 12.02 -2.65 -17.48
N PRO A 260 12.78 -3.11 -18.49
CA PRO A 260 13.69 -2.24 -19.24
C PRO A 260 12.97 -1.25 -20.15
N ALA A 261 11.71 -1.52 -20.51
CA ALA A 261 10.91 -0.66 -21.37
C ALA A 261 10.12 0.38 -20.57
N THR A 262 9.61 0.00 -19.40
CA THR A 262 8.81 0.90 -18.56
C THR A 262 9.07 0.64 -17.07
N PRO A 263 10.25 1.03 -16.55
CA PRO A 263 10.64 0.72 -15.18
C PRO A 263 9.85 1.48 -14.11
N VAL A 264 9.22 2.60 -14.49
CA VAL A 264 8.55 3.52 -13.57
C VAL A 264 7.32 4.11 -14.26
N LEU A 265 6.21 4.14 -13.53
CA LEU A 265 5.02 4.93 -13.83
C LEU A 265 4.89 6.02 -12.78
N PHE A 266 4.56 7.25 -13.22
CA PHE A 266 4.32 8.37 -12.32
C PHE A 266 2.81 8.56 -12.13
N THR A 267 2.37 8.67 -10.88
CA THR A 267 0.95 8.79 -10.50
C THR A 267 0.42 10.22 -10.57
N GLN A 268 1.18 11.13 -11.21
CA GLN A 268 0.88 12.56 -11.18
C GLN A 268 -0.42 12.88 -11.95
N PRO A 269 -1.23 13.83 -11.47
CA PRO A 269 -0.95 14.79 -10.40
C PRO A 269 -1.20 14.28 -8.98
N TYR A 270 -1.51 13.00 -8.80
CA TYR A 270 -1.76 12.39 -7.50
C TYR A 270 -0.45 11.99 -6.82
N PHE A 271 -0.39 12.24 -5.52
CA PHE A 271 0.77 11.98 -4.69
C PHE A 271 0.49 10.83 -3.73
N ASN A 272 1.55 10.27 -3.15
CA ASN A 272 1.47 9.26 -2.11
C ASN A 272 0.69 7.99 -2.53
N PRO A 273 1.13 7.25 -3.57
CA PRO A 273 0.55 5.95 -3.90
C PRO A 273 0.93 4.93 -2.82
N THR A 274 -0.07 4.22 -2.32
CA THR A 274 0.04 3.44 -1.08
C THR A 274 -0.52 2.03 -1.21
N GLY A 275 -1.73 1.92 -1.74
CA GLY A 275 -2.36 0.63 -2.03
C GLY A 275 -2.12 0.17 -3.47
N VAL A 276 -1.91 -1.13 -3.67
CA VAL A 276 -1.86 -1.74 -5.01
C VAL A 276 -2.65 -3.06 -4.98
N ALA A 277 -3.64 -3.19 -5.86
CA ALA A 277 -4.42 -4.42 -6.02
C ALA A 277 -4.38 -4.92 -7.45
N ARG A 278 -4.18 -6.22 -7.63
CA ARG A 278 -4.53 -6.91 -8.88
C ARG A 278 -6.04 -7.09 -8.92
N VAL A 279 -6.66 -6.76 -10.05
CA VAL A 279 -8.09 -7.03 -10.29
C VAL A 279 -8.30 -7.68 -11.65
N VAL A 280 -9.40 -8.40 -11.76
CA VAL A 280 -9.94 -8.82 -13.06
C VAL A 280 -11.27 -8.12 -13.20
N SER A 281 -11.40 -7.27 -14.23
CA SER A 281 -12.64 -6.54 -14.49
C SER A 281 -13.79 -7.51 -14.80
N PRO A 282 -15.05 -7.08 -14.73
CA PRO A 282 -16.19 -7.93 -15.07
C PRO A 282 -16.14 -8.47 -16.51
N GLY A 283 -15.53 -7.71 -17.43
CA GLY A 283 -15.23 -8.13 -18.81
C GLY A 283 -14.03 -9.08 -18.96
N GLY A 284 -13.40 -9.49 -17.86
CA GLY A 284 -12.30 -10.47 -17.83
C GLY A 284 -10.90 -9.88 -18.08
N ARG A 285 -10.74 -8.55 -18.06
CA ARG A 285 -9.44 -7.92 -18.25
C ARG A 285 -8.68 -7.85 -16.94
N GLU A 286 -7.44 -8.35 -16.94
CA GLU A 286 -6.53 -8.18 -15.81
C GLU A 286 -5.99 -6.74 -15.77
N LEU A 287 -6.07 -6.12 -14.60
CA LEU A 287 -5.69 -4.73 -14.35
C LEU A 287 -4.99 -4.62 -12.99
N VAL A 288 -4.34 -3.47 -12.76
CA VAL A 288 -3.81 -3.10 -11.45
C VAL A 288 -4.46 -1.78 -11.02
N LEU A 289 -5.03 -1.77 -9.81
CA LEU A 289 -5.54 -0.56 -9.17
C LEU A 289 -4.48 -0.02 -8.21
N VAL A 290 -4.23 1.28 -8.27
CA VAL A 290 -3.29 1.98 -7.39
C VAL A 290 -4.06 3.05 -6.61
N THR A 291 -4.07 2.93 -5.29
CA THR A 291 -4.63 3.95 -4.39
C THR A 291 -3.60 5.05 -4.20
N ALA A 292 -3.86 6.24 -4.76
CA ALA A 292 -3.11 7.45 -4.46
C ALA A 292 -3.88 8.26 -3.42
N THR A 293 -3.32 8.42 -2.22
CA THR A 293 -4.03 9.08 -1.12
C THR A 293 -4.09 10.60 -1.28
N GLY A 294 -3.25 11.15 -2.13
CA GLY A 294 -2.89 12.56 -2.08
C GLY A 294 -1.95 12.84 -0.91
N ALA A 295 -1.36 14.03 -0.90
CA ALA A 295 -0.48 14.46 0.17
C ALA A 295 -1.28 14.68 1.46
N ILE A 296 -0.82 14.02 2.52
CA ILE A 296 -1.44 14.06 3.84
C ILE A 296 -0.46 14.75 4.81
N GLY A 297 -0.99 15.64 5.64
CA GLY A 297 -0.23 16.33 6.68
C GLY A 297 0.05 15.46 7.91
N SER A 298 0.56 16.08 8.96
CA SER A 298 0.87 15.43 10.25
C SER A 298 -0.25 15.62 11.29
N GLY A 299 -1.40 16.17 10.88
CA GLY A 299 -2.56 16.38 11.75
C GLY A 299 -3.57 15.24 11.64
N THR A 300 -4.77 15.49 12.15
CA THR A 300 -5.95 14.64 11.95
C THR A 300 -6.94 15.33 11.02
N GLY A 301 -7.88 14.56 10.47
CA GLY A 301 -9.09 15.10 9.85
C GLY A 301 -9.06 15.32 8.36
N ALA A 302 -10.22 15.73 7.85
CA ALA A 302 -10.38 16.12 6.46
C ALA A 302 -9.39 17.24 6.06
N ALA A 303 -9.12 18.18 6.98
CA ALA A 303 -8.16 19.27 6.76
C ALA A 303 -6.70 18.79 6.63
N ASN A 304 -6.42 17.53 7.00
CA ASN A 304 -5.11 16.92 6.83
C ASN A 304 -4.84 16.47 5.38
N VAL A 305 -5.88 16.34 4.55
CA VAL A 305 -5.77 16.01 3.12
C VAL A 305 -5.48 17.30 2.34
N ARG A 306 -4.30 17.38 1.71
CA ARG A 306 -3.79 18.63 1.10
C ARG A 306 -3.88 18.64 -0.43
N THR A 307 -3.88 17.47 -1.05
CA THR A 307 -4.09 17.32 -2.49
C THR A 307 -5.15 16.28 -2.75
N GLU A 308 -5.69 16.26 -3.97
CA GLU A 308 -6.62 15.21 -4.36
C GLU A 308 -5.97 13.83 -4.32
N GLY A 309 -6.81 12.82 -4.02
CA GLY A 309 -6.51 11.41 -4.18
C GLY A 309 -7.31 10.79 -5.32
N ALA A 310 -6.90 9.61 -5.75
CA ALA A 310 -7.53 8.87 -6.83
C ALA A 310 -7.27 7.37 -6.73
N ILE A 311 -8.04 6.60 -7.50
CA ILE A 311 -7.65 5.24 -7.90
C ILE A 311 -7.15 5.32 -9.34
N GLU A 312 -5.90 4.97 -9.56
CA GLU A 312 -5.32 4.88 -10.90
C GLU A 312 -5.36 3.43 -11.41
N VAL A 313 -5.61 3.27 -12.70
CA VAL A 313 -5.78 1.95 -13.34
C VAL A 313 -4.66 1.73 -14.33
N ILE A 314 -3.84 0.71 -14.07
CA ILE A 314 -2.75 0.30 -14.93
C ILE A 314 -3.18 -0.89 -15.79
N ASP A 315 -2.91 -0.82 -17.10
CA ASP A 315 -2.97 -1.97 -18.00
C ASP A 315 -1.61 -2.71 -17.94
N PRO A 316 -1.54 -3.94 -17.39
CA PRO A 316 -0.27 -4.65 -17.26
C PRO A 316 0.27 -5.20 -18.58
N SER A 317 -0.56 -5.30 -19.63
CA SER A 317 -0.15 -5.80 -20.95
C SER A 317 0.72 -4.78 -21.70
N VAL A 318 0.46 -3.50 -21.47
CA VAL A 318 1.24 -2.36 -21.94
C VAL A 318 1.38 -1.44 -20.73
N PRO A 319 2.39 -1.63 -19.86
CA PRO A 319 2.45 -1.04 -18.52
C PRO A 319 2.32 0.48 -18.60
N ARG A 320 1.10 0.98 -18.43
CA ARG A 320 0.74 2.40 -18.50
C ARG A 320 -0.50 2.63 -17.67
N ILE A 321 -0.65 3.86 -17.17
CA ILE A 321 -1.89 4.29 -16.54
C ILE A 321 -2.92 4.52 -17.66
N ALA A 322 -3.94 3.67 -17.71
CA ALA A 322 -4.99 3.69 -18.73
C ALA A 322 -6.17 4.59 -18.32
N ALA A 323 -6.47 4.64 -17.02
CA ALA A 323 -7.55 5.45 -16.49
C ALA A 323 -7.24 5.97 -15.08
N VAL A 324 -7.94 7.02 -14.69
CA VAL A 324 -7.92 7.61 -13.36
C VAL A 324 -9.35 7.78 -12.89
N ILE A 325 -9.64 7.37 -11.66
CA ILE A 325 -10.91 7.58 -10.98
C ILE A 325 -10.68 8.58 -9.84
N PRO A 326 -10.95 9.89 -10.06
CA PRO A 326 -10.62 10.92 -9.08
C PRO A 326 -11.57 10.86 -7.88
N LEU A 327 -11.02 10.80 -6.67
CA LEU A 327 -11.80 10.79 -5.43
C LEU A 327 -11.90 12.17 -4.78
N GLY A 328 -11.18 13.17 -5.30
CA GLY A 328 -11.11 14.52 -4.74
C GLY A 328 -10.30 14.54 -3.44
N LEU A 329 -10.63 15.42 -2.50
CA LEU A 329 -9.99 15.48 -1.16
C LEU A 329 -10.50 14.38 -0.21
N ALA A 330 -10.66 13.17 -0.75
CA ALA A 330 -11.10 11.99 0.00
C ALA A 330 -10.04 11.54 1.01
N GLY A 331 -8.76 11.61 0.62
CA GLY A 331 -7.68 10.99 1.38
C GLY A 331 -7.94 9.51 1.56
N PRO A 332 -8.00 8.70 0.49
CA PRO A 332 -8.26 7.27 0.64
C PRO A 332 -7.20 6.62 1.55
N SER A 333 -7.56 5.53 2.22
CA SER A 333 -6.67 4.82 3.16
C SER A 333 -5.37 4.39 2.49
N PHE A 334 -4.33 4.13 3.30
CA PHE A 334 -3.02 3.69 2.81
C PHE A 334 -3.00 2.27 2.21
N GLU A 335 -4.17 1.70 1.97
CA GLU A 335 -4.39 0.30 1.64
C GLU A 335 -4.90 0.11 0.21
N ALA A 336 -4.73 -1.11 -0.28
CA ALA A 336 -5.31 -1.51 -1.54
C ALA A 336 -6.85 -1.50 -1.46
N PRO A 337 -7.57 -1.18 -2.56
CA PRO A 337 -9.03 -1.23 -2.53
C PRO A 337 -9.53 -2.65 -2.26
N ALA A 338 -10.54 -2.79 -1.38
CA ALA A 338 -11.25 -4.04 -1.17
C ALA A 338 -12.23 -4.26 -2.32
N VAL A 339 -11.95 -5.25 -3.17
CA VAL A 339 -12.72 -5.53 -4.39
C VAL A 339 -13.66 -6.69 -4.13
N ASP A 340 -14.92 -6.56 -4.52
CA ASP A 340 -15.89 -7.65 -4.34
C ASP A 340 -15.51 -8.88 -5.17
N PRO A 341 -15.91 -10.10 -4.77
CA PRO A 341 -15.58 -11.33 -5.49
C PRO A 341 -16.05 -11.34 -6.96
N GLY A 342 -17.08 -10.55 -7.30
CA GLY A 342 -17.54 -10.37 -8.68
C GLY A 342 -16.69 -9.40 -9.50
N GLY A 343 -15.67 -8.77 -8.91
CA GLY A 343 -14.76 -7.84 -9.57
C GLY A 343 -15.44 -6.54 -10.03
N ARG A 344 -16.58 -6.19 -9.42
CA ARG A 344 -17.50 -5.16 -9.91
C ARG A 344 -17.35 -3.84 -9.19
N ILE A 345 -17.24 -3.84 -7.88
CA ILE A 345 -17.13 -2.67 -7.02
C ILE A 345 -15.85 -2.80 -6.21
N ALA A 346 -15.09 -1.72 -6.14
CA ALA A 346 -13.98 -1.60 -5.20
C ALA A 346 -14.32 -0.56 -4.14
N PHE A 347 -14.05 -0.88 -2.88
CA PHE A 347 -14.22 -0.01 -1.73
C PHE A 347 -12.86 0.42 -1.20
N VAL A 348 -12.77 1.65 -0.72
CA VAL A 348 -11.57 2.16 -0.04
C VAL A 348 -12.00 3.02 1.13
N GLY A 349 -11.37 2.85 2.28
CA GLY A 349 -11.61 3.70 3.44
C GLY A 349 -10.93 5.06 3.29
N ALA A 350 -10.91 5.85 4.35
CA ALA A 350 -10.25 7.16 4.38
C ALA A 350 -9.14 7.20 5.44
N SER A 351 -8.00 7.80 5.13
CA SER A 351 -6.85 7.93 6.02
C SER A 351 -7.05 8.94 7.15
N SER A 352 -8.10 9.76 7.09
CA SER A 352 -8.29 10.88 8.01
C SER A 352 -9.74 11.20 8.36
N GLN A 353 -10.66 10.30 8.00
CA GLN A 353 -12.11 10.48 8.15
C GLN A 353 -12.81 9.12 8.37
N ARG A 354 -13.96 9.11 9.07
CA ARG A 354 -14.86 7.95 9.18
C ARG A 354 -15.72 7.76 7.93
N GLN A 355 -15.07 7.49 6.81
CA GLN A 355 -15.71 7.47 5.49
C GLN A 355 -15.24 6.30 4.65
N VAL A 356 -16.15 5.81 3.81
CA VAL A 356 -15.87 4.83 2.77
C VAL A 356 -16.20 5.44 1.41
N TYR A 357 -15.31 5.21 0.46
CA TYR A 357 -15.47 5.53 -0.95
C TYR A 357 -15.65 4.23 -1.75
N ALA A 358 -16.27 4.33 -2.92
CA ALA A 358 -16.51 3.17 -3.77
C ALA A 358 -16.47 3.54 -5.24
N VAL A 359 -16.00 2.62 -6.07
CA VAL A 359 -15.90 2.78 -7.53
C VAL A 359 -16.48 1.57 -8.25
N ASP A 360 -17.15 1.80 -9.38
CA ASP A 360 -17.71 0.78 -10.28
C ASP A 360 -16.70 0.41 -11.37
N LEU A 361 -16.15 -0.80 -11.25
CA LEU A 361 -15.12 -1.34 -12.12
C LEU A 361 -15.65 -1.75 -13.50
N ARG A 362 -16.97 -1.77 -13.73
CA ARG A 362 -17.53 -1.98 -15.09
C ARG A 362 -17.14 -0.86 -16.06
N ALA A 363 -16.87 0.34 -15.54
CA ALA A 363 -16.35 1.44 -16.33
C ALA A 363 -15.02 1.07 -17.03
N LEU A 364 -14.29 0.09 -16.49
CA LEU A 364 -13.00 -0.38 -17.00
C LEU A 364 -13.13 -1.41 -18.12
N ASP A 365 -14.35 -1.83 -18.47
CA ASP A 365 -14.56 -2.76 -19.59
C ASP A 365 -14.58 -2.07 -20.96
N ASP A 366 -14.52 -0.73 -21.00
CA ASP A 366 -14.46 0.01 -22.26
C ASP A 366 -13.09 -0.19 -22.94
N ALA A 367 -13.11 -0.86 -24.11
CA ALA A 367 -11.92 -1.14 -24.90
C ALA A 367 -11.15 0.13 -25.32
N ASN A 368 -11.81 1.29 -25.41
CA ASN A 368 -11.17 2.54 -25.80
C ASN A 368 -10.20 3.08 -24.74
N LEU A 369 -10.36 2.70 -23.47
CA LEU A 369 -9.37 3.01 -22.41
C LEU A 369 -7.98 2.46 -22.77
N TYR A 370 -7.99 1.33 -23.48
CA TYR A 370 -6.80 0.56 -23.83
C TYR A 370 -6.31 0.85 -25.25
N ALA A 371 -7.10 1.57 -26.05
CA ALA A 371 -6.76 1.91 -27.42
C ALA A 371 -5.75 3.07 -27.50
N GLY A 372 -4.57 2.81 -28.04
CA GLY A 372 -3.59 3.85 -28.40
C GLY A 372 -2.61 4.25 -27.29
N SER A 373 -1.91 5.36 -27.52
CA SER A 373 -0.83 5.89 -26.67
C SER A 373 -1.19 7.24 -26.03
N GLY A 374 -2.48 7.56 -25.92
CA GLY A 374 -2.96 8.79 -25.28
C GLY A 374 -2.71 8.79 -23.77
N GLY A 375 -2.92 9.96 -23.15
CA GLY A 375 -2.95 10.06 -21.69
C GLY A 375 -4.10 9.26 -21.08
N PRO A 376 -4.11 9.07 -19.75
CA PRO A 376 -5.15 8.31 -19.08
C PRO A 376 -6.53 8.98 -19.23
N ALA A 377 -7.57 8.16 -19.38
CA ALA A 377 -8.95 8.64 -19.34
C ALA A 377 -9.35 9.01 -17.90
N ILE A 378 -10.10 10.10 -17.72
CA ILE A 378 -10.60 10.49 -16.39
C ILE A 378 -12.05 10.02 -16.25
N LEU A 379 -12.32 9.10 -15.34
CA LEU A 379 -13.61 8.43 -15.15
C LEU A 379 -14.47 9.16 -14.11
N ASP A 380 -14.80 10.42 -14.41
CA ASP A 380 -15.54 11.34 -13.54
C ASP A 380 -16.87 11.83 -14.14
N GLY A 381 -17.28 11.25 -15.27
CA GLY A 381 -18.49 11.61 -16.00
C GLY A 381 -18.39 12.89 -16.82
N GLN A 382 -17.26 13.59 -16.78
CA GLN A 382 -17.02 14.81 -17.56
C GLN A 382 -16.20 14.54 -18.82
N SER A 383 -15.36 13.50 -18.79
CA SER A 383 -14.60 13.07 -19.98
C SER A 383 -15.52 12.51 -21.05
N ALA A 384 -15.49 13.12 -22.24
CA ALA A 384 -16.28 12.69 -23.37
C ALA A 384 -15.97 11.23 -23.74
N GLY A 385 -17.01 10.40 -23.82
CA GLY A 385 -16.91 9.00 -24.21
C GLY A 385 -16.63 8.01 -23.08
N PHE A 386 -16.48 8.46 -21.83
CA PHE A 386 -16.23 7.57 -20.70
C PHE A 386 -17.27 7.76 -19.58
N PRO A 387 -17.73 6.68 -18.93
CA PRO A 387 -18.67 6.77 -17.81
C PRO A 387 -17.99 7.32 -16.55
N ASP A 388 -18.77 7.89 -15.63
CA ASP A 388 -18.31 8.13 -14.26
C ASP A 388 -18.23 6.78 -13.53
N ALA A 389 -17.05 6.49 -12.98
CA ALA A 389 -16.80 5.25 -12.24
C ALA A 389 -17.03 5.42 -10.74
N ARG A 390 -17.37 6.61 -10.23
CA ARG A 390 -17.47 6.86 -8.78
C ARG A 390 -18.87 6.51 -8.29
N VAL A 391 -18.94 5.72 -7.23
CA VAL A 391 -20.19 5.43 -6.49
C VAL A 391 -20.28 6.32 -5.26
N PHE A 392 -19.22 6.33 -4.45
CA PHE A 392 -19.05 7.26 -3.32
C PHE A 392 -17.75 8.05 -3.52
N ARG A 393 -17.81 9.37 -3.33
CA ARG A 393 -16.71 10.32 -3.59
C ARG A 393 -16.58 11.35 -2.46
N ALA A 394 -15.52 12.16 -2.42
CA ALA A 394 -15.33 13.16 -1.35
C ALA A 394 -16.56 14.07 -1.10
N GLY A 395 -17.28 14.47 -2.15
CA GLY A 395 -18.49 15.29 -2.01
C GLY A 395 -19.76 14.53 -1.58
N ALA A 396 -19.74 13.20 -1.62
CA ALA A 396 -20.85 12.31 -1.25
C ALA A 396 -20.29 10.93 -0.79
N PRO A 397 -19.62 10.86 0.37
CA PRO A 397 -19.06 9.62 0.89
C PRO A 397 -20.14 8.75 1.53
N LEU A 398 -19.84 7.46 1.74
CA LEU A 398 -20.55 6.66 2.73
C LEU A 398 -19.97 6.99 4.12
N ALA A 399 -20.68 7.83 4.88
CA ALA A 399 -20.29 8.17 6.25
C ALA A 399 -20.59 7.00 7.20
N LEU A 400 -19.60 6.63 8.01
CA LEU A 400 -19.77 5.61 9.04
C LEU A 400 -20.32 6.24 10.34
N PRO A 401 -21.13 5.52 11.12
CA PRO A 401 -21.69 6.04 12.36
C PRO A 401 -20.62 6.21 13.44
N ASP A 402 -20.76 7.27 14.23
CA ASP A 402 -19.93 7.52 15.40
C ASP A 402 -20.35 6.66 16.60
N ARG A 403 -19.41 6.35 17.49
CA ARG A 403 -19.73 5.87 18.85
C ARG A 403 -20.04 7.05 19.77
N ALA A 404 -21.14 6.94 20.53
CA ALA A 404 -21.53 7.96 21.51
C ALA A 404 -20.53 8.08 22.68
N ASP A 405 -19.75 7.05 22.93
CA ASP A 405 -18.71 6.94 23.95
C ASP A 405 -17.28 6.96 23.36
N GLY A 406 -17.14 7.27 22.07
CA GLY A 406 -15.84 7.44 21.42
C GLY A 406 -15.18 8.77 21.78
N PRO A 407 -13.87 8.93 21.53
CA PRO A 407 -13.19 10.20 21.69
C PRO A 407 -13.86 11.30 20.83
N PRO A 408 -13.83 12.57 21.28
CA PRO A 408 -14.26 13.69 20.46
C PRO A 408 -13.52 13.69 19.12
N ALA A 409 -14.23 13.96 18.02
CA ALA A 409 -13.64 13.98 16.68
C ALA A 409 -12.35 14.81 16.62
N LEU A 410 -12.31 15.99 17.26
CA LEU A 410 -11.13 16.87 17.30
C LEU A 410 -9.85 16.19 17.83
N LEU A 411 -9.96 15.13 18.64
CA LEU A 411 -8.81 14.40 19.16
C LEU A 411 -8.37 13.25 18.26
N CYS A 412 -9.27 12.76 17.39
CA CYS A 412 -9.00 11.64 16.52
C CYS A 412 -10.06 11.56 15.41
N GLU A 413 -9.75 12.10 14.22
CA GLU A 413 -10.74 12.28 13.14
C GLU A 413 -10.89 11.08 12.19
N GLY A 414 -10.42 9.91 12.58
CA GLY A 414 -10.69 8.65 11.88
C GLY A 414 -9.58 8.21 10.95
N PHE A 415 -9.39 6.90 10.90
CA PHE A 415 -8.57 6.18 9.94
C PHE A 415 -9.33 4.90 9.65
N THR A 416 -10.07 4.93 8.55
CA THR A 416 -10.98 3.86 8.18
C THR A 416 -10.27 2.88 7.26
N GLU A 417 -10.22 1.63 7.67
CA GLU A 417 -9.87 0.50 6.81
C GLU A 417 -11.13 -0.28 6.45
N VAL A 418 -11.10 -0.96 5.31
CA VAL A 418 -12.23 -1.74 4.82
C VAL A 418 -11.82 -3.12 4.35
N ALA A 419 -12.70 -4.11 4.56
CA ALA A 419 -12.57 -5.47 4.06
C ALA A 419 -13.95 -6.01 3.67
N LEU A 420 -13.98 -6.99 2.75
CA LEU A 420 -15.20 -7.66 2.34
C LEU A 420 -15.21 -9.09 2.87
N ASP A 421 -16.42 -9.63 3.12
CA ASP A 421 -16.58 -11.06 3.30
C ASP A 421 -16.30 -11.82 1.98
N ALA A 422 -16.03 -13.13 2.10
CA ALA A 422 -15.74 -13.96 0.94
C ALA A 422 -16.90 -14.05 -0.06
N ALA A 423 -18.14 -13.75 0.36
CA ALA A 423 -19.32 -13.74 -0.50
C ALA A 423 -19.57 -12.38 -1.18
N GLY A 424 -18.88 -11.31 -0.78
CA GLY A 424 -19.14 -9.94 -1.23
C GLY A 424 -20.50 -9.39 -0.79
N SER A 425 -21.11 -9.98 0.25
CA SER A 425 -22.42 -9.61 0.78
C SER A 425 -22.33 -8.62 1.94
N GLU A 426 -21.16 -8.52 2.57
CA GLU A 426 -20.91 -7.62 3.69
C GLU A 426 -19.57 -6.92 3.53
N LEU A 427 -19.57 -5.60 3.76
CA LEU A 427 -18.39 -4.78 3.95
C LEU A 427 -18.20 -4.55 5.45
N TYR A 428 -16.98 -4.77 5.92
CA TYR A 428 -16.54 -4.44 7.25
C TYR A 428 -15.65 -3.22 7.17
N ALA A 429 -15.92 -2.23 8.01
CA ALA A 429 -15.09 -1.05 8.13
C ALA A 429 -14.66 -0.90 9.60
N THR A 430 -13.37 -0.69 9.83
CA THR A 430 -12.84 -0.40 11.16
C THR A 430 -12.28 1.02 11.17
N ASP A 431 -12.54 1.76 12.23
CA ASP A 431 -11.93 3.06 12.43
C ASP A 431 -10.92 2.99 13.58
N PHE A 432 -9.67 3.35 13.30
CA PHE A 432 -8.59 3.31 14.29
C PHE A 432 -8.86 4.21 15.50
N CYS A 433 -9.53 5.34 15.28
CA CYS A 433 -9.59 6.41 16.28
C CYS A 433 -10.49 6.08 17.46
N ASP A 434 -11.64 5.46 17.20
CA ASP A 434 -12.60 5.09 18.24
C ASP A 434 -12.79 3.56 18.35
N GLY A 435 -12.02 2.79 17.58
CA GLY A 435 -12.08 1.33 17.53
C GLY A 435 -13.43 0.81 17.01
N THR A 436 -14.22 1.64 16.33
CA THR A 436 -15.54 1.23 15.84
C THR A 436 -15.38 0.21 14.73
N PHE A 437 -16.10 -0.90 14.87
CA PHE A 437 -16.27 -1.90 13.82
C PHE A 437 -17.68 -1.80 13.25
N THR A 438 -17.79 -1.28 12.03
CA THR A 438 -19.04 -1.14 11.30
C THR A 438 -19.20 -2.27 10.30
N ARG A 439 -20.40 -2.85 10.26
CA ARG A 439 -20.79 -3.84 9.25
C ARG A 439 -21.86 -3.27 8.35
N VAL A 440 -21.62 -3.28 7.04
CA VAL A 440 -22.53 -2.78 6.01
C VAL A 440 -22.96 -3.96 5.15
N ARG A 441 -24.27 -4.20 5.05
CA ARG A 441 -24.82 -5.19 4.12
C ARG A 441 -24.85 -4.59 2.72
N LEU A 442 -24.32 -5.33 1.75
CA LEU A 442 -24.25 -4.93 0.36
C LEU A 442 -25.39 -5.56 -0.44
N ASP A 443 -26.05 -4.74 -1.25
CA ASP A 443 -26.89 -5.21 -2.34
C ASP A 443 -26.26 -4.77 -3.65
N LEU A 444 -25.61 -5.72 -4.33
CA LEU A 444 -24.96 -5.51 -5.61
C LEU A 444 -25.86 -5.97 -6.78
N THR A 445 -27.14 -6.28 -6.53
CA THR A 445 -28.10 -6.77 -7.54
C THR A 445 -28.74 -5.64 -8.36
N GLY A 446 -27.94 -4.70 -8.85
CA GLY A 446 -28.41 -3.59 -9.68
C GLY A 446 -27.27 -2.66 -10.04
N ALA A 447 -27.47 -1.69 -10.95
CA ALA A 447 -26.49 -0.64 -11.19
C ALA A 447 -26.49 0.33 -9.99
N PRO A 448 -25.34 0.58 -9.31
CA PRO A 448 -25.31 1.60 -8.28
C PRO A 448 -25.67 2.95 -8.93
N PRO A 449 -26.40 3.81 -8.23
CA PRO A 449 -26.61 5.17 -8.70
C PRO A 449 -25.24 5.86 -8.77
N VAL A 450 -24.89 6.34 -9.96
CA VAL A 450 -23.71 7.16 -10.17
C VAL A 450 -24.12 8.62 -9.91
N PRO A 451 -23.42 9.37 -9.02
CA PRO A 451 -23.85 10.68 -8.53
C PRO A 451 -24.00 11.79 -9.58
#